data_AF-A0A7V1GDM5-F1
#
_entry.id   AF-A0A7V1GDM5-F1
#
_cell.length_a   1.000
_cell.length_b   1.000
_cell.length_c   1.000
_cell.angle_alpha   90.00
_cell.angle_beta   90.00
_cell.angle_gamma   90.00
#
_symmetry.space_group_name_H-M   'P 1'
#
loop_
_entity.id
_entity.type
_entity.pdbx_description
1 polymer ?
#
loop_
_entity_poly.entity_id
_entity_poly.type
_entity_poly.pdbx_seq_one_letter_code
_entity_poly.pdbx_strand_id
1 'polypeptide(L)'
;MSKKLKSTKEVIETIKDIYSFKTLTEVSIYFGKQRNWATQMIQKESIPYPQCVQACNEKGASMDLILYGINAPIFDKKVMLEQIKEGLFESVDLGILPNLNKDKLTSTAVIVMKGIEKSF
;
A
#
# COMPACT_ATOMS: atom_id res chain seq x y z
N MET A 1 -10.18 -10.96 9.20
CA MET A 1 -11.27 -10.70 8.24
C MET A 1 -10.77 -11.02 6.84
N SER A 2 -11.50 -11.79 6.04
CA SER A 2 -11.14 -12.02 4.63
C SER A 2 -11.32 -10.71 3.86
N LYS A 3 -10.26 -10.22 3.20
CA LYS A 3 -10.30 -8.99 2.40
C LYS A 3 -11.16 -9.26 1.16
N LYS A 4 -12.22 -8.47 0.94
CA LYS A 4 -13.12 -8.63 -0.21
C LYS A 4 -12.46 -8.06 -1.47
N LEU A 5 -12.29 -8.90 -2.49
CA LEU A 5 -11.81 -8.48 -3.81
C LEU A 5 -12.80 -7.48 -4.44
N LYS A 6 -12.27 -6.36 -4.95
CA LYS A 6 -13.02 -5.37 -5.74
C LYS A 6 -13.53 -5.99 -7.03
N SER A 7 -14.70 -5.53 -7.48
CA SER A 7 -15.19 -5.81 -8.83
C SER A 7 -14.26 -5.23 -9.90
N THR A 8 -14.29 -5.77 -11.11
CA THR A 8 -13.50 -5.25 -12.24
C THR A 8 -13.78 -3.77 -12.51
N LYS A 9 -15.02 -3.31 -12.30
CA LYS A 9 -15.38 -1.89 -12.38
C LYS A 9 -14.60 -1.07 -11.37
N GLU A 10 -14.64 -1.46 -10.09
CA GLU A 10 -13.93 -0.75 -9.02
C GLU A 10 -12.41 -0.77 -9.22
N VAL A 11 -11.84 -1.87 -9.74
CA VAL A 11 -10.41 -1.95 -10.08
C VAL A 11 -10.06 -0.94 -11.18
N ILE A 12 -10.83 -0.90 -12.26
CA ILE A 12 -10.58 0.02 -13.39
C ILE A 12 -10.80 1.47 -12.98
N GLU A 13 -11.80 1.77 -12.15
CA GLU A 13 -11.98 3.11 -11.57
C GLU A 13 -10.80 3.48 -10.66
N THR A 14 -10.28 2.55 -9.86
CA THR A 14 -9.08 2.80 -9.03
C THR A 14 -7.86 3.12 -9.91
N ILE A 15 -7.67 2.40 -11.02
CA ILE A 15 -6.61 2.71 -12.00
C ILE A 15 -6.84 4.09 -12.61
N LYS A 16 -8.10 4.42 -12.97
CA LYS A 16 -8.47 5.73 -13.52
C LYS A 16 -8.07 6.85 -12.54
N ASP A 17 -8.36 6.68 -11.25
CA ASP A 17 -8.04 7.64 -10.20
C ASP A 17 -6.52 7.78 -9.97
N ILE A 18 -5.77 6.66 -9.92
CA ILE A 18 -4.31 6.63 -9.75
C ILE A 18 -3.60 7.46 -10.84
N TYR A 19 -4.10 7.40 -12.07
CA TYR A 19 -3.54 8.16 -13.20
C TYR A 19 -4.25 9.49 -13.46
N SER A 20 -5.26 9.84 -12.66
CA SER A 20 -6.09 11.05 -12.84
C SER A 20 -6.75 11.15 -14.23
N PHE A 21 -7.13 10.01 -14.81
CA PHE A 21 -7.88 9.97 -16.05
C PHE A 21 -9.34 10.39 -15.84
N LYS A 22 -9.93 11.05 -16.83
CA LYS A 22 -11.34 11.46 -16.80
C LYS A 22 -12.26 10.39 -17.35
N THR A 23 -11.75 9.55 -18.27
CA THR A 23 -12.58 8.60 -19.02
C THR A 23 -11.96 7.21 -19.09
N LEU A 24 -12.80 6.19 -19.28
CA LEU A 24 -12.36 4.81 -19.57
C LEU A 24 -11.63 4.68 -20.92
N THR A 25 -11.90 5.61 -21.84
CA THR A 25 -11.21 5.72 -23.11
C THR A 25 -9.75 6.12 -22.90
N GLU A 26 -9.47 7.08 -22.01
CA GLU A 26 -8.11 7.48 -21.65
C GLU A 26 -7.33 6.33 -21.01
N VAL A 27 -7.95 5.58 -20.08
CA VAL A 27 -7.38 4.34 -19.52
C VAL A 27 -6.95 3.40 -20.64
N SER A 28 -7.86 3.14 -21.58
CA SER A 28 -7.61 2.18 -22.67
C SER A 28 -6.49 2.64 -23.61
N ILE A 29 -6.49 3.92 -24.00
CA ILE A 29 -5.48 4.49 -24.89
C ILE A 29 -4.11 4.49 -24.21
N TYR A 30 -4.02 4.85 -22.94
CA TYR A 30 -2.77 4.88 -22.18
C TYR A 30 -2.07 3.51 -22.18
N PHE A 31 -2.84 2.43 -21.97
CA PHE A 31 -2.30 1.06 -21.99
C PHE A 31 -2.15 0.46 -23.39
N GLY A 32 -2.22 1.27 -24.46
CA GLY A 32 -2.05 0.83 -25.84
C GLY A 32 -3.15 -0.14 -26.31
N LYS A 33 -4.36 -0.02 -25.77
CA LYS A 33 -5.52 -0.88 -26.09
C LYS A 33 -6.53 -0.14 -26.96
N GLN A 34 -7.49 -0.89 -27.51
CA GLN A 34 -8.62 -0.31 -28.24
C GLN A 34 -9.46 0.58 -27.32
N ARG A 35 -10.07 1.65 -27.86
CA ARG A 35 -10.77 2.70 -27.09
C ARG A 35 -11.83 2.18 -26.10
N ASN A 36 -12.49 1.08 -26.40
CA ASN A 36 -13.55 0.48 -25.57
C ASN A 36 -13.05 -0.68 -24.69
N TRP A 37 -11.73 -0.94 -24.64
CA TRP A 37 -11.16 -2.07 -23.93
C TRP A 37 -11.52 -2.08 -22.44
N ALA A 38 -11.39 -0.95 -21.74
CA ALA A 38 -11.74 -0.87 -20.33
C ALA A 38 -13.23 -1.20 -20.09
N THR A 39 -14.14 -0.71 -20.94
CA THR A 39 -15.56 -1.06 -20.89
C THR A 39 -15.80 -2.56 -21.11
N GLN A 40 -15.09 -3.17 -22.07
CA GLN A 40 -15.21 -4.61 -22.33
C GLN A 40 -14.71 -5.45 -21.14
N MET A 41 -13.63 -5.04 -20.48
CA MET A 41 -13.12 -5.73 -19.29
C MET A 41 -14.17 -5.72 -18.16
N ILE A 42 -14.82 -4.57 -17.94
CA ILE A 42 -15.92 -4.45 -16.97
C ILE A 42 -17.07 -5.40 -17.30
N GLN A 43 -17.52 -5.42 -18.56
CA GLN A 43 -18.63 -6.28 -18.99
C GLN A 43 -18.30 -7.77 -18.86
N LYS A 44 -17.03 -8.15 -19.06
CA LYS A 44 -16.55 -9.53 -18.95
C LYS A 44 -16.15 -9.91 -17.53
N GLU A 45 -16.28 -9.01 -16.57
CA GLU A 45 -15.80 -9.18 -15.19
C GLU A 45 -14.34 -9.64 -15.12
N SER A 46 -13.50 -9.16 -16.05
CA SER A 46 -12.11 -9.61 -16.19
C SER A 46 -11.15 -8.58 -15.60
N ILE A 47 -10.45 -8.93 -14.52
CA ILE A 47 -9.50 -8.02 -13.87
C ILE A 47 -8.23 -7.86 -14.73
N PRO A 48 -7.84 -6.63 -15.10
CA PRO A 48 -6.66 -6.37 -15.91
C PRO A 48 -5.37 -6.40 -15.07
N TYR A 49 -4.99 -7.57 -14.54
CA TYR A 49 -3.81 -7.72 -13.69
C TYR A 49 -2.52 -7.11 -14.26
N PRO A 50 -2.20 -7.21 -15.56
CA PRO A 50 -1.01 -6.54 -16.10
C PRO A 50 -1.03 -5.02 -15.92
N GLN A 51 -2.20 -4.38 -16.07
CA GLN A 51 -2.34 -2.93 -15.88
C GLN A 51 -2.31 -2.56 -14.39
N CYS A 52 -2.79 -3.44 -13.50
CA CYS A 52 -2.61 -3.26 -12.06
C CYS A 52 -1.12 -3.27 -11.69
N VAL A 53 -0.34 -4.22 -12.23
CA VAL A 53 1.13 -4.28 -12.00
C VAL A 53 1.82 -3.04 -12.56
N GLN A 54 1.42 -2.58 -13.74
CA GLN A 54 1.97 -1.37 -14.33
C GLN A 54 1.69 -0.13 -13.45
N ALA A 55 0.47 0.00 -12.92
CA ALA A 55 0.14 1.05 -11.95
C ALA A 55 1.00 0.98 -10.68
N CYS A 56 1.30 -0.23 -10.18
CA CYS A 56 2.20 -0.40 -9.06
C CYS A 56 3.61 0.13 -9.36
N ASN A 57 4.15 -0.21 -10.54
CA ASN A 57 5.51 0.16 -10.92
C ASN A 57 5.65 1.65 -11.24
N GLU A 58 4.68 2.24 -11.94
CA GLU A 58 4.77 3.61 -12.44
C GLU A 58 4.31 4.66 -11.43
N LYS A 59 3.35 4.31 -10.55
CA LYS A 59 2.71 5.26 -9.63
C LYS A 59 2.93 4.91 -8.16
N GLY A 60 3.65 3.82 -7.86
CA GLY A 60 3.90 3.38 -6.49
C GLY A 60 2.65 2.91 -5.74
N ALA A 61 1.54 2.68 -6.46
CA ALA A 61 0.31 2.18 -5.85
C ALA A 61 0.51 0.73 -5.38
N SER A 62 -0.01 0.35 -4.21
CA SER A 62 0.04 -1.05 -3.79
C SER A 62 -0.99 -1.89 -4.57
N MET A 63 -0.67 -3.14 -4.85
CA MET A 63 -1.64 -4.08 -5.43
C MET A 63 -2.86 -4.24 -4.50
N ASP A 64 -2.63 -4.14 -3.18
CA ASP A 64 -3.68 -4.18 -2.16
C ASP A 64 -4.65 -2.99 -2.24
N LEU A 65 -4.15 -1.79 -2.58
CA LEU A 65 -5.00 -0.63 -2.84
C LEU A 65 -5.87 -0.86 -4.08
N ILE A 66 -5.25 -1.38 -5.15
CA ILE A 66 -5.92 -1.60 -6.44
C ILE A 66 -6.99 -2.68 -6.32
N LEU A 67 -6.67 -3.83 -5.69
CA LEU A 67 -7.54 -5.00 -5.64
C LEU A 67 -8.49 -5.01 -4.44
N TYR A 68 -8.12 -4.38 -3.32
CA TYR A 68 -8.90 -4.46 -2.07
C TYR A 68 -9.28 -3.09 -1.50
N GLY A 69 -8.79 -1.98 -2.08
CA GLY A 69 -9.03 -0.63 -1.55
C GLY A 69 -8.28 -0.32 -0.27
N ILE A 70 -7.23 -1.10 0.03
CA ILE A 70 -6.48 -0.96 1.27
C ILE A 70 -5.35 0.02 1.05
N ASN A 71 -5.49 1.19 1.68
CA ASN A 71 -4.47 2.24 1.67
C ASN A 71 -3.50 2.13 2.87
N ALA A 72 -3.55 1.00 3.59
CA ALA A 72 -2.62 0.74 4.68
C ALA A 72 -1.24 0.43 4.11
N PRO A 73 -0.17 1.07 4.60
CA PRO A 73 1.17 0.70 4.20
C PRO A 73 1.44 -0.74 4.64
N ILE A 74 1.92 -1.57 3.73
CA ILE A 74 2.41 -2.91 4.07
C ILE A 74 3.81 -2.70 4.64
N PHE A 75 3.90 -2.45 5.94
CA PHE A 75 5.18 -2.43 6.62
C PHE A 75 5.61 -3.87 6.87
N ASP A 76 6.84 -4.21 6.47
CA ASP A 76 7.48 -5.40 7.01
C ASP A 76 7.69 -5.15 8.52
N LYS A 77 6.96 -5.92 9.33
CA LYS A 77 6.97 -5.79 10.78
C LYS A 77 8.37 -5.94 11.37
N LYS A 78 9.20 -6.80 10.79
CA LYS A 78 10.57 -7.02 11.24
C LYS A 78 11.44 -5.82 10.93
N VAL A 79 11.32 -5.27 9.71
CA VAL A 79 12.07 -4.07 9.28
C VAL A 79 11.69 -2.87 10.13
N MET A 80 10.38 -2.63 10.31
CA MET A 80 9.89 -1.52 11.12
C MET A 80 10.32 -1.65 12.59
N LEU A 81 10.23 -2.84 13.17
CA LEU A 81 10.69 -3.06 14.54
C LEU A 81 12.19 -2.77 14.69
N GLU A 82 13.01 -3.12 13.71
CA GLU A 82 14.44 -2.84 13.74
C GLU A 82 14.73 -1.33 13.64
N GLN A 83 14.05 -0.62 12.73
CA GLN A 83 14.15 0.84 12.63
C GLN A 83 13.73 1.55 13.92
N ILE A 84 12.66 1.08 14.58
CA ILE A 84 12.23 1.61 15.88
C ILE A 84 13.32 1.39 16.94
N LYS A 85 13.95 0.22 16.98
CA LYS A 85 15.05 -0.05 17.92
C LYS A 85 16.24 0.85 17.64
N GLU A 86 16.66 0.99 16.39
CA GLU A 86 17.79 1.85 16.00
C GLU A 86 17.57 3.29 16.44
N GLY A 87 16.40 3.88 16.16
CA GLY A 87 16.08 5.24 16.62
C GLY A 87 16.01 5.38 18.14
N LEU A 88 15.57 4.34 18.86
CA LEU A 88 15.62 4.32 20.32
C LEU A 88 17.05 4.22 20.86
N PHE A 89 17.93 3.46 20.19
CA PHE A 89 19.35 3.40 20.55
C PHE A 89 20.02 4.75 20.35
N GLU A 90 19.80 5.39 19.20
CA GLU A 90 20.30 6.74 18.93
C GLU A 90 19.79 7.75 19.98
N SER A 91 18.52 7.64 20.40
CA SER A 91 17.96 8.48 21.45
C SER A 91 18.62 8.29 22.83
N VAL A 92 19.11 7.07 23.12
CA VAL A 92 19.89 6.79 24.34
C VAL A 92 21.27 7.42 24.21
N ASP A 93 21.95 7.23 23.08
CA ASP A 93 23.29 7.75 22.82
C ASP A 93 23.33 9.28 22.83
N LEU A 94 22.27 9.94 22.35
CA LEU A 94 22.09 11.39 22.39
C LEU A 94 21.66 11.92 23.77
N GLY A 95 21.44 11.05 24.76
CA GLY A 95 21.01 11.44 26.10
C GLY A 95 19.58 11.98 26.19
N ILE A 96 18.74 11.72 25.17
CA ILE A 96 17.31 12.08 25.17
C ILE A 96 16.53 11.10 26.07
N LEU A 97 16.86 9.82 25.97
CA LEU A 97 16.25 8.73 26.74
C LEU A 97 17.27 7.97 27.59
N PRO A 98 18.07 8.62 28.45
CA PRO A 98 19.25 8.02 29.08
C PRO A 98 18.93 6.87 30.05
N ASN A 99 17.67 6.76 30.50
CA ASN A 99 17.23 5.74 31.47
C ASN A 99 16.75 4.42 30.81
N LEU A 100 16.80 4.33 29.48
CA LEU A 100 16.41 3.14 28.73
C LEU A 100 17.60 2.18 28.60
N ASN A 101 17.60 1.11 29.40
CA ASN A 101 18.54 0.01 29.23
C ASN A 101 18.09 -0.94 28.10
N LYS A 102 18.96 -1.89 27.70
CA LYS A 102 18.74 -2.77 26.54
C LYS A 102 17.41 -3.56 26.57
N ASP A 103 17.02 -4.04 27.76
CA ASP A 103 15.78 -4.79 27.95
C ASP A 103 14.54 -3.89 27.85
N LYS A 104 14.61 -2.70 28.45
CA LYS A 104 13.56 -1.68 28.34
C LYS A 104 13.44 -1.14 26.92
N LEU A 105 14.54 -1.06 26.17
CA LEU A 105 14.54 -0.60 24.78
C LEU A 105 13.80 -1.57 23.88
N THR A 106 14.12 -2.86 23.99
CA THR A 106 13.43 -3.92 23.24
C THR A 106 11.93 -3.93 23.55
N SER A 107 11.57 -3.82 24.83
CA SER A 107 10.18 -3.78 25.27
C SER A 107 9.44 -2.53 24.77
N THR A 108 10.10 -1.37 24.82
CA THR A 108 9.56 -0.09 24.31
C THR A 108 9.32 -0.17 22.81
N ALA A 109 10.26 -0.73 22.04
CA ALA A 109 10.11 -0.90 20.60
C ALA A 109 8.88 -1.75 20.24
N VAL A 110 8.63 -2.84 20.99
CA VAL A 110 7.43 -3.69 20.81
C VAL A 110 6.14 -2.93 21.17
N ILE A 111 6.14 -2.12 22.23
CA ILE A 111 4.98 -1.32 22.63
C ILE A 111 4.65 -0.28 21.56
N VAL A 112 5.65 0.44 21.05
CA VAL A 112 5.50 1.42 19.96
C VAL A 112 4.94 0.73 18.71
N MET A 113 5.53 -0.40 18.32
CA MET A 113 5.07 -1.17 17.16
C MET A 113 3.60 -1.58 17.30
N LYS A 114 3.20 -2.06 18.48
CA LYS A 114 1.80 -2.42 18.78
C LYS A 114 0.86 -1.21 18.73
N GLY A 115 1.34 -0.02 19.07
CA GLY A 115 0.59 1.23 18.91
C GLY A 115 0.34 1.55 17.45
N ILE A 116 1.39 1.49 16.63
CA ILE A 116 1.33 1.72 15.18
C ILE A 116 0.37 0.70 14.51
N GLU A 117 0.45 -0.57 14.89
CA GLU A 117 -0.46 -1.64 14.38
C GLU A 117 -1.94 -1.38 14.68
N LYS A 118 -2.28 -0.61 15.72
CA LYS A 118 -3.68 -0.25 16.02
C LYS A 118 -4.17 0.96 15.24
N SER A 119 -3.27 1.73 14.66
CA SER A 119 -3.58 2.95 13.90
C SER A 119 -3.88 2.67 12.42
N PHE A 120 -3.66 1.45 11.96
CA PHE A 120 -3.95 0.95 10.61
C PHE A 120 -4.95 -0.21 10.67
#